data_AF-A0A1V3NDX5-F1
#
_entry.id   AF-A0A1V3NDX5-F1
#
_cell.length_a   1.000
_cell.length_b   1.000
_cell.length_c   1.000
_cell.angle_alpha   90.00
_cell.angle_beta   90.00
_cell.angle_gamma   90.00
#
_symmetry.space_group_name_H-M   'P 1'
#
loop_
_entity.id
_entity.type
_entity.pdbx_description
1 polymer ?
#
loop_
_entity_poly.entity_id
_entity_poly.type
_entity_poly.pdbx_seq_one_letter_code
_entity_poly.pdbx_strand_id
1 'polypeptide(L)' 'MRTLKEYPVGELKLIYQALHAALPGEPELMDSLLLEDLQRFLQERATQDGVDVSTHNQWAAWLADR' A
#
# COMPACT_ATOMS: atom_id res chain seq x y z
N MET A 1 5.98 17.28 -10.79
CA MET A 1 6.06 16.12 -9.87
C MET A 1 5.20 15.01 -10.43
N ARG A 2 5.62 13.75 -10.31
CA ARG A 2 4.78 12.59 -10.64
C ARG A 2 3.78 12.33 -9.52
N THR A 3 2.58 11.92 -9.88
CA THR A 3 1.55 11.38 -8.98
C THR A 3 1.77 9.89 -8.73
N LEU A 4 1.16 9.34 -7.67
CA LEU A 4 1.27 7.89 -7.36
C LEU A 4 0.89 7.00 -8.55
N LYS A 5 -0.04 7.45 -9.40
CA LYS A 5 -0.53 6.73 -10.59
C LYS A 5 0.53 6.51 -11.67
N GLU A 6 1.61 7.30 -11.65
CA GLU A 6 2.67 7.27 -12.66
C GLU A 6 3.82 6.34 -12.29
N TYR A 7 3.80 5.76 -11.08
CA TYR A 7 4.81 4.78 -10.65
C TYR A 7 4.32 3.34 -10.87
N PRO A 8 5.23 2.38 -11.13
CA PRO A 8 4.88 0.97 -11.18
C PRO A 8 4.23 0.50 -9.88
N VAL A 9 3.11 -0.22 -9.99
CA VAL A 9 2.38 -0.71 -8.81
C VAL A 9 3.26 -1.60 -7.91
N GLY A 10 4.16 -2.39 -8.48
CA GLY A 10 5.09 -3.22 -7.72
C GLY A 10 6.06 -2.42 -6.84
N GLU A 11 6.54 -1.26 -7.31
CA GLU A 11 7.37 -0.36 -6.50
C GLU A 11 6.57 0.23 -5.34
N LEU A 12 5.32 0.64 -5.62
CA LEU A 12 4.42 1.20 -4.60
C LEU A 12 4.07 0.17 -3.53
N LYS A 13 3.81 -1.09 -3.91
CA LYS A 13 3.60 -2.21 -2.99
C LYS A 13 4.82 -2.42 -2.08
N LEU A 14 6.03 -2.42 -2.67
CA LEU A 14 7.28 -2.57 -1.91
C LEU A 14 7.47 -1.44 -0.89
N ILE A 15 7.28 -0.19 -1.32
CA ILE A 15 7.44 0.98 -0.44
C ILE A 15 6.41 0.94 0.69
N TYR A 16 5.15 0.65 0.38
CA TYR A 16 4.10 0.50 1.39
C TYR A 16 4.47 -0.57 2.43
N GLN A 17 4.91 -1.75 1.98
CA GLN A 17 5.34 -2.83 2.88
C GLN A 17 6.51 -2.41 3.78
N ALA A 18 7.50 -1.71 3.23
CA ALA A 18 8.64 -1.23 4.00
C ALA A 18 8.24 -0.20 5.06
N LEU A 19 7.39 0.77 4.72
CA LEU A 19 6.88 1.78 5.66
C LEU A 19 6.00 1.13 6.73
N HIS A 20 5.11 0.21 6.34
CA HIS A 20 4.23 -0.47 7.27
C HIS A 20 5.01 -1.37 8.25
N ALA A 21 6.12 -1.98 7.81
CA ALA A 21 7.00 -2.76 8.68
C ALA A 21 7.78 -1.89 9.68
N ALA A 22 8.00 -0.60 9.36
CA ALA A 22 8.68 0.35 10.24
C ALA A 22 7.79 0.93 11.34
N LEU A 23 6.45 0.82 11.23
CA LEU A 23 5.49 1.38 12.21
C LEU A 23 5.81 1.09 13.69
N PRO A 24 6.27 -0.12 14.09
CA PRO A 24 6.60 -0.37 15.50
C PRO A 24 7.78 0.46 16.02
N GLY A 25 8.69 0.87 15.15
CA GLY A 25 9.84 1.72 15.48
C GLY A 25 9.62 3.21 15.21
N GLU A 26 8.68 3.54 14.32
CA GLU A 26 8.40 4.90 13.85
C GLU A 26 6.88 5.16 13.89
N PRO A 27 6.27 5.32 15.07
CA PRO A 27 4.81 5.45 15.21
C PRO A 27 4.24 6.69 14.50
N GLU A 28 5.06 7.73 14.29
CA GLU A 28 4.70 8.95 13.55
C GLU A 28 4.28 8.67 12.10
N LEU A 29 4.70 7.54 11.53
CA LEU A 29 4.26 7.10 10.22
C LEU A 29 2.75 6.80 10.17
N MET A 30 2.11 6.50 11.30
CA MET A 30 0.65 6.31 11.36
C MET A 30 -0.12 7.59 10.98
N ASP A 31 0.45 8.76 11.25
CA ASP A 31 -0.14 10.06 10.94
C ASP A 31 0.34 10.62 9.59
N SER A 32 1.12 9.84 8.84
CA SER A 32 1.66 10.25 7.55
C SER A 32 0.59 10.26 6.47
N LEU A 33 0.23 11.46 6.02
CA LEU A 33 -0.70 11.65 4.89
C LEU A 33 -0.24 10.91 3.63
N LEU A 34 1.07 10.83 3.38
CA LEU A 34 1.60 10.10 2.23
C LEU A 34 1.37 8.59 2.35
N LEU A 35 1.54 8.04 3.56
CA LEU A 35 1.28 6.61 3.79
C LEU A 35 -0.21 6.30 3.67
N GLU A 36 -1.08 7.18 4.15
CA GLU A 36 -2.53 7.09 3.97
C GLU A 36 -2.92 7.13 2.48
N ASP A 37 -2.40 8.09 1.72
CA ASP A 37 -2.64 8.20 0.28
C ASP A 37 -2.15 6.95 -0.49
N LEU A 38 -0.97 6.44 -0.13
CA LEU A 38 -0.41 5.23 -0.71
C LEU A 38 -1.28 4.01 -0.41
N GLN A 39 -1.73 3.85 0.83
CA GLN A 39 -2.62 2.76 1.22
C GLN A 39 -3.93 2.82 0.45
N ARG A 40 -4.58 3.98 0.40
CA ARG A 40 -5.85 4.17 -0.34
C ARG A 40 -5.67 3.84 -1.82
N PHE A 41 -4.61 4.36 -2.45
CA PHE A 41 -4.32 4.11 -3.85
C PHE A 41 -4.13 2.60 -4.15
N LEU A 42 -3.39 1.89 -3.30
CA LEU A 42 -3.17 0.46 -3.47
C LEU A 42 -4.44 -0.36 -3.20
N GLN A 43 -5.27 0.04 -2.23
CA GLN A 43 -6.56 -0.61 -1.96
C GLN A 43 -7.55 -0.44 -3.11
N GLU A 44 -7.63 0.76 -3.71
CA GLU A 44 -8.42 1.00 -4.92
C GLU A 44 -7.95 0.09 -6.06
N ARG A 45 -6.63 -0.05 -6.24
CA ARG A 45 -6.07 -0.90 -7.29
C ARG A 45 -6.35 -2.38 -7.07
N ALA A 46 -6.17 -2.87 -5.84
CA ALA A 46 -6.50 -4.24 -5.48
C ALA A 46 -7.99 -4.55 -5.69
N THR A 47 -8.87 -3.60 -5.35
CA THR A 47 -10.31 -3.72 -5.59
C THR A 47 -10.62 -3.81 -7.09
N GLN A 48 -9.93 -3.05 -7.93
CA GLN A 48 -10.05 -3.16 -9.40
C GLN A 48 -9.59 -4.52 -9.92
N ASP A 49 -8.61 -5.15 -9.25
CA ASP A 49 -8.13 -6.50 -9.55
C ASP A 49 -9.03 -7.60 -8.95
N GLY A 50 -10.16 -7.23 -8.34
CA GLY A 50 -11.13 -8.17 -7.75
C GLY A 50 -10.77 -8.69 -6.36
N VAL A 51 -9.77 -8.09 -5.71
CA VAL A 51 -9.32 -8.44 -4.36
C VAL A 51 -10.19 -7.75 -3.32
N ASP A 52 -10.72 -8.52 -2.37
CA ASP A 52 -11.36 -7.94 -1.19
C ASP A 52 -10.31 -7.48 -0.18
N VAL A 53 -10.08 -6.16 -0.15
CA VAL A 53 -9.10 -5.52 0.75
C VAL A 53 -9.49 -5.55 2.21
N SER A 54 -10.76 -5.84 2.55
CA SER A 54 -11.18 -6.05 3.94
C SER A 54 -10.73 -7.40 4.48
N THR A 55 -10.46 -8.36 3.59
CA THR A 55 -9.88 -9.65 3.94
C THR A 55 -8.36 -9.54 4.00
N HIS A 56 -7.79 -9.54 5.22
CA HIS A 56 -6.35 -9.41 5.46
C HIS A 56 -5.50 -10.39 4.62
N ASN A 57 -5.94 -11.64 4.47
CA ASN A 57 -5.22 -12.65 3.69
C ASN A 57 -5.18 -12.34 2.19
N GLN A 58 -6.29 -11.88 1.61
CA GLN A 58 -6.37 -11.53 0.19
C GLN A 58 -5.54 -10.27 -0.09
N TRP A 59 -5.63 -9.29 0.80
CA TRP A 59 -4.80 -8.08 0.74
C TRP A 59 -3.31 -8.38 0.82
N ALA A 60 -2.89 -9.17 1.81
CA ALA A 60 -1.48 -9.56 1.98
C ALA A 60 -0.96 -10.37 0.77
N ALA A 61 -1.77 -11.28 0.23
CA ALA A 61 -1.42 -12.04 -0.96
C ALA A 61 -1.24 -11.13 -2.19
N TRP A 62 -2.16 -10.19 -2.41
CA TRP A 62 -2.04 -9.23 -3.51
C TRP A 62 -0.84 -8.30 -3.35
N LEU A 63 -0.51 -7.87 -2.13
CA LEU A 63 0.71 -7.08 -1.88
C LEU A 63 2.00 -7.86 -2.13
N ALA A 64 1.99 -9.18 -1.90
CA ALA A 64 3.13 -10.05 -2.14
C ALA A 64 3.34 -10.38 -3.63
N ASP A 65 2.28 -10.33 -4.43
CA ASP A 65 2.31 -10.51 -5.88
C ASP A 65 2.83 -9.25 -6.58
N ARG A 66 3.92 -9.40 -7.36
CA ARG A 66 4.69 -8.27 -7.92
C ARG A 66 4.72 -8.29 -9.44
#